data_AF-A0A7C4EWU1-F1
#
_entry.id   AF-A0A7C4EWU1-F1
#
_cell.length_a   1.000
_cell.length_b   1.000
_cell.length_c   1.000
_cell.angle_alpha   90.00
_cell.angle_beta   90.00
_cell.angle_gamma   90.00
#
_symmetry.space_group_name_H-M   'P 1'
#
loop_
_entity.id
_entity.type
_entity.pdbx_description
1 polymer ?
#
loop_
_entity_poly.entity_id
_entity_poly.type
_entity_poly.pdbx_seq_one_letter_code
_entity_poly.pdbx_strand_id
1 'polypeptide(L)'
;MPSERSELRPNLSVLALLSFIAAFLIARAFTTLYPNVVLVSGGFHIHHFWFGLAMMAIGGWLGITYRDERADRLAAILFGAGGGLIGDEVGLLLTFGDYRTGLTYTLVVTFVIFSSVLIFLNRYHRVIRLEFTRFLSSNASLYFGVFLAAVSIAFIAETDDLAITAASIALTVIALGIILAYVRKRLRAGRL
;
A
#
# COMPACT_ATOMS: atom_id res chain seq x y z
N MET A 1 -1.53 -29.36 15.23
CA MET A 1 -0.20 -28.75 15.05
C MET A 1 -0.20 -28.04 13.70
N PRO A 2 -0.09 -26.71 13.64
CA PRO A 2 0.17 -26.02 12.37
C PRO A 2 1.53 -26.53 11.87
N SER A 3 1.59 -27.02 10.64
CA SER A 3 2.85 -27.51 10.09
C SER A 3 3.85 -26.36 10.01
N GLU A 4 5.03 -26.56 10.60
CA GLU A 4 6.19 -25.64 10.58
C GLU A 4 6.55 -25.11 9.17
N ARG A 5 6.00 -25.71 8.11
CA ARG A 5 6.17 -25.28 6.72
C ARG A 5 5.53 -23.93 6.38
N SER A 6 4.68 -23.34 7.22
CA SER A 6 4.15 -21.99 6.96
C SER A 6 5.04 -20.85 7.45
N GLU A 7 6.08 -21.13 8.24
CA GLU A 7 6.87 -20.09 8.92
C GLU A 7 8.05 -19.53 8.11
N LEU A 8 8.45 -20.21 7.03
CA LEU A 8 9.62 -19.84 6.22
C LEU A 8 9.33 -19.63 4.73
N ARG A 9 8.08 -19.31 4.35
CA ARG A 9 7.86 -18.78 3.00
C ARG A 9 8.43 -17.37 2.95
N PRO A 10 9.38 -17.06 2.04
CA PRO A 10 9.79 -15.68 1.79
C PRO A 10 8.54 -14.88 1.51
N ASN A 11 8.42 -13.71 2.12
CA ASN A 11 7.29 -12.85 1.80
C ASN A 11 7.55 -12.26 0.40
N LEU A 12 7.09 -12.98 -0.62
CA LEU A 12 7.30 -12.64 -2.03
C LEU A 12 6.81 -11.22 -2.34
N SER A 13 5.73 -10.76 -1.69
CA SER A 13 5.24 -9.39 -1.84
C SER A 13 6.21 -8.35 -1.26
N VAL A 14 6.86 -8.64 -0.14
CA VAL A 14 7.92 -7.77 0.42
C VAL A 14 9.16 -7.82 -0.47
N LEU A 15 9.55 -9.00 -0.96
CA LEU A 15 10.69 -9.14 -1.85
C LEU A 15 10.49 -8.37 -3.16
N ALA A 16 9.29 -8.44 -3.74
CA ALA A 16 8.90 -7.65 -4.90
C ALA A 16 8.92 -6.15 -4.60
N LEU A 17 8.38 -5.71 -3.46
CA LEU A 17 8.38 -4.29 -3.07
C LEU A 17 9.81 -3.75 -2.85
N LEU A 18 10.68 -4.53 -2.18
CA LEU A 18 12.09 -4.15 -2.00
C LEU A 18 12.83 -4.09 -3.34
N SER A 19 12.58 -5.04 -4.23
CA SER A 19 13.16 -5.05 -5.58
C SER A 19 12.68 -3.87 -6.42
N PHE A 20 11.40 -3.49 -6.29
CA PHE A 20 10.83 -2.30 -6.89
C PHE A 20 11.54 -1.03 -6.40
N ILE A 21 11.64 -0.85 -5.08
CA ILE A 21 12.29 0.34 -4.49
C ILE A 21 13.75 0.41 -4.92
N ALA A 22 14.48 -0.70 -4.85
CA ALA A 22 15.87 -0.76 -5.26
C ALA A 22 16.05 -0.40 -6.74
N ALA A 23 15.26 -0.99 -7.64
CA ALA A 23 15.35 -0.72 -9.07
C ALA A 23 15.00 0.74 -9.40
N PHE A 24 13.96 1.30 -8.79
CA PHE A 24 13.62 2.72 -8.94
C PHE A 24 14.76 3.62 -8.49
N LEU A 25 15.32 3.39 -7.29
CA LEU A 25 16.41 4.21 -6.75
C LEU A 25 17.67 4.10 -7.61
N ILE A 26 18.00 2.90 -8.09
CA ILE A 26 19.15 2.68 -8.98
C ILE A 26 18.94 3.40 -10.32
N ALA A 27 17.76 3.25 -10.94
CA ALA A 27 17.44 3.93 -12.20
C ALA A 27 17.51 5.45 -12.03
N ARG A 28 16.87 5.99 -11.00
CA ARG A 28 16.88 7.43 -10.70
C ARG A 28 18.28 7.95 -10.42
N ALA A 29 19.07 7.23 -9.63
CA ALA A 29 20.46 7.60 -9.36
C ALA A 29 21.29 7.60 -10.64
N PHE A 30 21.15 6.56 -11.47
CA PHE A 30 21.85 6.45 -12.74
C PHE A 30 21.50 7.62 -13.68
N THR A 31 20.22 7.92 -13.88
CA THR A 31 19.80 9.00 -14.79
C THR A 31 20.13 10.40 -14.25
N THR A 32 20.23 10.54 -12.92
CA THR A 32 20.69 11.79 -12.29
C THR A 32 22.20 11.99 -12.44
N LEU A 33 23.01 10.93 -12.25
CA LEU A 33 24.46 11.00 -12.33
C LEU A 33 25.00 10.99 -13.76
N TYR A 34 24.29 10.31 -14.67
CA TYR A 34 24.70 10.13 -16.06
C TYR A 34 23.60 10.57 -17.05
N PRO A 35 23.16 11.84 -17.04
CA PRO A 35 22.01 12.31 -17.80
C PRO A 35 22.18 12.27 -19.32
N ASN A 36 23.43 12.18 -19.81
CA ASN A 36 23.75 12.12 -21.23
C ASN A 36 23.90 10.68 -21.75
N VAL A 37 23.81 9.68 -20.88
CA VAL A 37 23.90 8.27 -21.28
C VAL A 37 22.53 7.78 -21.68
N VAL A 38 22.30 7.74 -22.98
CA VAL A 38 21.06 7.28 -23.60
C VAL A 38 21.34 6.11 -24.53
N LEU A 39 20.43 5.14 -24.55
CA LEU A 39 20.48 4.06 -25.53
C LEU A 39 19.68 4.48 -26.76
N VAL A 40 20.37 4.67 -27.89
CA VAL A 40 19.73 5.02 -29.17
C VAL A 40 19.98 3.90 -30.17
N SER A 41 18.91 3.39 -30.78
CA SER A 41 18.98 2.38 -31.83
C SER A 41 17.94 2.66 -32.91
N GLY A 42 18.35 2.66 -34.17
CA GLY A 42 17.44 2.93 -35.31
C GLY A 42 16.76 4.31 -35.27
N GLY A 43 17.35 5.29 -34.58
CA GLY A 43 16.76 6.62 -34.37
C GLY A 43 15.79 6.72 -33.19
N PHE A 44 15.56 5.63 -32.45
CA PHE A 44 14.69 5.60 -31.27
C PHE A 44 15.50 5.68 -29.98
N HIS A 45 15.03 6.53 -29.06
CA HIS A 45 15.53 6.58 -27.70
C HIS A 45 14.87 5.45 -26.90
N ILE A 46 15.66 4.46 -26.49
CA ILE A 46 15.19 3.30 -25.75
C ILE A 46 15.27 3.61 -24.26
N HIS A 47 14.10 3.90 -23.68
CA HIS A 47 13.94 4.09 -22.25
C HIS A 47 14.05 2.75 -21.50
N HIS A 48 14.56 2.81 -20.27
CA HIS A 48 14.68 1.63 -19.42
C HIS A 48 13.32 1.07 -18.97
N PHE A 49 12.24 1.81 -19.22
CA PHE A 49 10.86 1.34 -19.25
C PHE A 49 10.70 -0.01 -19.98
N TRP A 50 11.31 -0.18 -21.16
CA TRP A 50 11.16 -1.40 -21.96
C TRP A 50 11.82 -2.62 -21.30
N PHE A 51 12.96 -2.43 -20.65
CA PHE A 51 13.58 -3.46 -19.83
C PHE A 51 12.69 -3.80 -18.63
N GLY A 52 12.07 -2.79 -18.02
CA GLY A 52 11.08 -2.96 -16.96
C GLY A 52 9.90 -3.82 -17.38
N LEU A 53 9.31 -3.55 -18.54
CA LEU A 53 8.21 -4.32 -19.10
C LEU A 53 8.61 -5.78 -19.37
N ALA A 54 9.78 -6.01 -19.97
CA ALA A 54 10.29 -7.35 -20.20
C ALA A 54 10.50 -8.12 -18.90
N MET A 55 11.11 -7.49 -17.89
CA MET A 55 11.30 -8.09 -16.57
C MET A 55 9.98 -8.43 -15.88
N MET A 56 8.98 -7.55 -15.94
CA MET A 56 7.64 -7.83 -15.40
C MET A 56 6.96 -8.99 -16.13
N ALA A 57 7.03 -9.04 -17.46
CA ALA A 57 6.46 -10.12 -18.24
C ALA A 57 7.10 -11.47 -17.91
N ILE A 58 8.44 -11.52 -17.82
CA ILE A 58 9.18 -12.72 -17.44
C ILE A 58 8.86 -13.11 -15.99
N GLY A 59 8.90 -12.17 -15.04
CA GLY A 59 8.60 -12.42 -13.64
C GLY A 59 7.18 -12.94 -13.44
N GLY A 60 6.19 -12.31 -14.09
CA GLY A 60 4.80 -12.75 -14.09
C GLY A 60 4.62 -14.15 -14.70
N TRP A 61 5.27 -14.41 -15.83
CA TRP A 61 5.26 -15.73 -16.47
C TRP A 61 5.82 -16.81 -15.53
N LEU A 62 6.99 -16.57 -14.93
CA LEU A 62 7.61 -17.50 -13.99
C LEU A 62 6.69 -17.81 -12.80
N GLY A 63 6.06 -16.78 -12.21
CA GLY A 63 5.13 -16.93 -11.08
C GLY A 63 3.81 -17.64 -11.42
N ILE A 64 3.45 -17.71 -12.71
CA ILE A 64 2.26 -18.45 -13.18
C ILE A 64 2.63 -19.90 -13.50
N THR A 65 3.75 -20.12 -14.19
CA THR A 65 4.13 -21.41 -14.76
C THR A 65 4.72 -22.37 -13.73
N TYR A 66 5.60 -21.88 -12.85
CA TYR A 66 6.36 -22.73 -11.94
C TYR A 66 5.76 -22.73 -10.53
N ARG A 67 6.05 -23.78 -9.76
CA ARG A 67 5.53 -23.99 -8.40
C ARG A 67 6.63 -24.41 -7.43
N ASP A 68 7.84 -23.89 -7.65
CA ASP A 68 8.99 -24.10 -6.76
C ASP A 68 9.48 -22.78 -6.16
N GLU A 69 10.07 -22.88 -4.98
CA GLU A 69 10.43 -21.70 -4.17
C GLU A 69 11.47 -20.80 -4.83
N ARG A 70 12.37 -21.35 -5.66
CA ARG A 70 13.40 -20.55 -6.32
C ARG A 70 12.79 -19.74 -7.46
N ALA A 71 11.94 -20.37 -8.27
CA ALA A 71 11.19 -19.68 -9.32
C ALA A 71 10.28 -18.59 -8.73
N ASP A 72 9.60 -18.86 -7.60
CA ASP A 72 8.76 -17.88 -6.91
C ASP A 72 9.56 -16.63 -6.46
N ARG A 73 10.75 -16.83 -5.87
CA ARG A 73 11.63 -15.73 -5.45
C ARG A 73 12.14 -14.93 -6.64
N LEU A 74 12.57 -15.61 -7.71
CA LEU A 74 13.05 -14.96 -8.93
C LEU A 74 11.92 -14.17 -9.61
N ALA A 75 10.72 -14.75 -9.68
CA ALA A 75 9.52 -14.11 -10.19
C ALA A 75 9.23 -12.82 -9.42
N ALA A 76 9.25 -12.85 -8.09
CA ALA A 76 9.04 -11.68 -7.25
C ALA A 76 10.10 -10.59 -7.47
N ILE A 77 11.38 -10.96 -7.58
CA ILE A 77 12.48 -10.03 -7.85
C ILE A 77 12.31 -9.36 -9.22
N LEU A 78 12.10 -10.16 -10.27
CA LEU A 78 11.95 -9.65 -11.64
C LEU A 78 10.71 -8.78 -11.80
N PHE A 79 9.58 -9.20 -11.22
CA PHE A 79 8.35 -8.45 -11.24
C PHE A 79 8.48 -7.11 -10.50
N GLY A 80 9.06 -7.14 -9.30
CA GLY A 80 9.32 -5.95 -8.51
C GLY A 80 10.29 -4.99 -9.20
N ALA A 81 11.47 -5.47 -9.58
CA ALA A 81 12.50 -4.66 -10.24
C ALA A 81 12.00 -4.10 -11.56
N GLY A 82 11.27 -4.89 -12.35
CA GLY A 82 10.66 -4.43 -13.59
C GLY A 82 9.65 -3.29 -13.34
N GLY A 83 8.81 -3.43 -12.32
CA GLY A 83 7.91 -2.37 -11.88
C GLY A 83 8.64 -1.10 -11.44
N GLY A 84 9.79 -1.23 -10.77
CA GLY A 84 10.60 -0.07 -10.33
C GLY A 84 11.17 0.72 -11.51
N LEU A 85 11.63 0.04 -12.57
CA LEU A 85 12.08 0.66 -13.81
C LEU A 85 10.95 1.38 -14.55
N ILE A 86 9.75 0.79 -14.60
CA ILE A 86 8.56 1.46 -15.15
C ILE A 86 8.17 2.67 -14.29
N GLY A 87 8.27 2.52 -12.97
CA GLY A 87 7.98 3.58 -12.00
C GLY A 87 8.85 4.81 -12.18
N ASP A 88 10.11 4.66 -12.59
CA ASP A 88 11.00 5.79 -12.88
C ASP A 88 10.51 6.65 -14.06
N GLU A 89 9.90 6.01 -15.06
CA GLU A 89 9.45 6.62 -16.31
C GLU A 89 7.95 6.98 -16.27
N VAL A 90 7.22 6.70 -15.18
CA VAL A 90 5.76 6.87 -15.13
C VAL A 90 5.32 8.31 -15.38
N GLY A 91 6.07 9.29 -14.88
CA GLY A 91 5.82 10.70 -15.15
C GLY A 91 6.00 11.06 -16.62
N LEU A 92 7.06 10.56 -17.25
CA LEU A 92 7.30 10.74 -18.69
C LEU A 92 6.13 10.17 -19.50
N LEU A 93 5.69 8.96 -19.17
CA LEU A 93 4.61 8.26 -19.87
C LEU A 93 3.27 8.99 -19.76
N LEU A 94 2.94 9.51 -18.57
CA LEU A 94 1.67 10.18 -18.32
C LEU A 94 1.63 11.62 -18.84
N THR A 95 2.79 12.26 -18.96
CA THR A 95 2.93 13.64 -19.46
C THR A 95 3.34 13.70 -20.93
N PHE A 96 3.57 12.56 -21.57
CA PHE A 96 4.02 12.44 -22.96
C PHE A 96 5.29 13.25 -23.28
N GLY A 97 6.25 13.30 -22.36
CA GLY A 97 7.56 13.92 -22.65
C GLY A 97 8.23 14.67 -21.49
N ASP A 98 7.54 14.91 -20.38
CA ASP A 98 8.18 15.55 -19.22
C ASP A 98 8.84 14.50 -18.30
N TYR A 99 10.13 14.29 -18.51
CA TYR A 99 10.95 13.37 -17.71
C TYR A 99 11.18 13.85 -16.25
N ARG A 100 11.04 15.15 -15.97
CA ARG A 100 11.35 15.76 -14.66
C ARG A 100 10.13 16.10 -13.83
N THR A 101 8.94 15.73 -14.31
CA THR A 101 7.69 15.96 -13.58
C THR A 101 7.74 15.38 -12.17
N GLY A 102 7.25 16.17 -11.20
CA GLY A 102 7.06 15.71 -9.82
C GLY A 102 6.05 14.56 -9.71
N LEU A 103 5.25 14.32 -10.75
CA LEU A 103 4.26 13.26 -10.82
C LEU A 103 4.87 11.86 -10.59
N THR A 104 6.10 11.62 -11.07
CA THR A 104 6.81 10.35 -10.83
C THR A 104 6.94 10.08 -9.33
N TYR A 105 7.45 11.04 -8.56
CA TYR A 105 7.63 10.87 -7.12
C TYR A 105 6.31 10.67 -6.40
N THR A 106 5.28 11.46 -6.74
CA THR A 106 3.96 11.34 -6.14
C THR A 106 3.39 9.94 -6.34
N LEU A 107 3.45 9.41 -7.56
CA LEU A 107 2.91 8.07 -7.87
C LEU A 107 3.74 6.96 -7.23
N VAL A 108 5.07 7.04 -7.28
CA VAL A 108 5.96 6.03 -6.68
C VAL A 108 5.80 5.99 -5.16
N VAL A 109 5.81 7.15 -4.48
CA VAL A 109 5.63 7.21 -3.03
C VAL A 109 4.24 6.71 -2.63
N THR A 110 3.20 7.13 -3.36
CA THR A 110 1.83 6.65 -3.11
C THR A 110 1.73 5.14 -3.28
N PHE A 111 2.32 4.59 -4.35
CA PHE A 111 2.35 3.15 -4.59
C PHE A 111 3.10 2.40 -3.47
N VAL A 112 4.28 2.86 -3.06
CA VAL A 112 5.07 2.23 -2.00
C VAL A 112 4.30 2.23 -0.67
N ILE A 113 3.69 3.35 -0.30
CA ILE A 113 2.87 3.46 0.92
C ILE A 113 1.68 2.50 0.83
N PHE A 114 0.94 2.55 -0.27
CA PHE A 114 -0.25 1.73 -0.46
C PHE A 114 0.09 0.23 -0.42
N SER A 115 1.11 -0.21 -1.16
CA SER A 115 1.59 -1.59 -1.15
C SER A 115 2.08 -2.01 0.23
N SER A 116 2.81 -1.16 0.95
CA SER A 116 3.28 -1.45 2.31
C SER A 116 2.12 -1.66 3.28
N VAL A 117 1.10 -0.78 3.23
CA VAL A 117 -0.12 -0.90 4.03
C VAL A 117 -0.86 -2.19 3.67
N LEU A 118 -1.02 -2.50 2.38
CA LEU A 118 -1.71 -3.71 1.95
C LEU A 118 -0.99 -4.99 2.44
N ILE A 119 0.34 -5.02 2.34
CA ILE A 119 1.16 -6.13 2.85
C ILE A 119 0.98 -6.26 4.36
N PHE A 120 1.04 -5.14 5.10
CA PHE A 120 0.86 -5.11 6.54
C PHE A 120 -0.53 -5.62 6.95
N LEU A 121 -1.59 -5.07 6.35
CA LEU A 121 -2.97 -5.46 6.63
C LEU A 121 -3.20 -6.94 6.33
N ASN A 122 -2.76 -7.43 5.17
CA ASN A 122 -2.94 -8.84 4.79
C ASN A 122 -2.19 -9.78 5.73
N ARG A 123 -0.93 -9.45 6.06
CA ARG A 123 -0.08 -10.28 6.92
C ARG A 123 -0.57 -10.32 8.36
N TYR A 124 -0.93 -9.16 8.91
CA TYR A 124 -1.27 -9.03 10.32
C TYR A 124 -2.77 -8.99 10.59
N HIS A 125 -3.63 -9.33 9.61
CA HIS A 125 -5.08 -9.24 9.73
C HIS A 125 -5.64 -9.94 10.98
N ARG A 126 -5.07 -11.09 11.39
CA ARG A 126 -5.51 -11.83 12.59
C ARG A 126 -5.21 -11.05 13.87
N VAL A 127 -3.98 -10.54 13.99
CA VAL A 127 -3.53 -9.74 15.13
C VAL A 127 -4.32 -8.43 15.18
N ILE A 128 -4.47 -7.75 14.05
CA ILE A 128 -5.26 -6.52 13.93
C ILE A 128 -6.70 -6.78 14.38
N ARG A 129 -7.35 -7.86 13.91
CA ARG A 129 -8.71 -8.21 14.35
C ARG A 129 -8.79 -8.51 15.84
N LEU A 130 -7.79 -9.21 16.40
CA LEU A 130 -7.76 -9.52 17.82
C LEU A 130 -7.58 -8.26 18.68
N GLU A 131 -6.63 -7.40 18.35
CA GLU A 131 -6.43 -6.14 19.07
C GLU A 131 -7.62 -5.19 18.90
N PHE A 132 -8.21 -5.15 17.71
CA PHE A 132 -9.42 -4.35 17.46
C PHE A 132 -10.61 -4.84 18.28
N THR A 133 -10.85 -6.15 18.35
CA THR A 133 -11.92 -6.71 19.20
C THR A 133 -11.64 -6.51 20.68
N ARG A 134 -10.37 -6.58 21.11
CA ARG A 134 -9.95 -6.25 22.48
C ARG A 134 -10.18 -4.77 22.78
N PHE A 135 -9.86 -3.87 21.85
CA PHE A 135 -10.12 -2.44 21.97
C PHE A 135 -11.62 -2.17 22.12
N LEU A 136 -12.45 -2.68 21.21
CA LEU A 136 -13.92 -2.53 21.25
C LEU A 136 -14.57 -3.09 22.53
N SER A 137 -13.85 -3.95 23.25
CA SER A 137 -14.31 -4.51 24.51
C SER A 137 -13.78 -3.81 25.76
N SER A 138 -12.89 -2.84 25.59
CA SER A 138 -12.29 -2.07 26.67
C SER A 138 -13.12 -0.83 27.00
N ASN A 139 -12.90 -0.24 28.18
CA ASN A 139 -13.50 1.07 28.51
C ASN A 139 -12.95 2.19 27.59
N ALA A 140 -11.77 2.00 27.00
CA ALA A 140 -11.18 2.97 26.09
C ALA A 140 -12.02 3.18 24.83
N SER A 141 -12.75 2.16 24.35
CA SER A 141 -13.63 2.33 23.19
C SER A 141 -14.81 3.25 23.47
N LEU A 142 -15.32 3.29 24.71
CA LEU A 142 -16.36 4.24 25.09
C LEU A 142 -15.83 5.67 25.07
N TYR A 143 -14.70 5.93 25.72
CA TYR A 143 -14.08 7.27 25.72
C TYR A 143 -13.75 7.73 24.31
N PHE A 144 -13.16 6.85 23.49
CA PHE A 144 -12.87 7.13 22.09
C PHE A 144 -14.13 7.41 21.28
N GLY A 145 -15.18 6.59 21.43
CA GLY A 145 -16.46 6.80 20.75
C GLY A 145 -17.11 8.14 21.13
N VAL A 146 -17.17 8.47 22.43
CA VAL A 146 -17.74 9.75 22.88
C VAL A 146 -16.92 10.93 22.37
N PHE A 147 -15.58 10.85 22.46
CA PHE A 147 -14.69 11.89 21.91
C PHE A 147 -14.90 12.07 20.41
N LEU A 148 -14.93 10.98 19.64
CA LEU A 148 -15.10 11.01 18.19
C LEU A 148 -16.46 11.60 17.82
N ALA A 149 -17.53 11.25 18.52
CA ALA A 149 -18.86 11.83 18.31
C ALA A 149 -18.86 13.33 18.61
N ALA A 150 -18.31 13.76 19.74
CA ALA A 150 -18.27 15.16 20.15
C ALA A 150 -17.52 16.04 19.14
N VAL A 151 -16.31 15.60 18.73
CA VAL A 151 -15.52 16.32 17.72
C VAL A 151 -16.25 16.35 16.38
N SER A 152 -16.80 15.23 15.92
CA SER A 152 -17.50 15.18 14.63
C SER A 152 -18.73 16.07 14.61
N ILE A 153 -19.50 16.12 15.70
CA ILE A 153 -20.68 17.00 15.83
C ILE A 153 -20.26 18.47 15.82
N ALA A 154 -19.15 18.82 16.48
CA ALA A 154 -18.63 20.19 16.45
C ALA A 154 -18.27 20.63 15.01
N PHE A 155 -17.62 19.77 14.23
CA PHE A 155 -17.33 20.07 12.82
C PHE A 155 -18.59 20.23 11.97
N ILE A 156 -19.64 19.42 12.19
CA ILE A 156 -20.93 19.59 11.50
C ILE A 156 -21.55 20.96 11.79
N ALA A 157 -21.42 21.45 13.02
CA ALA A 157 -22.01 22.72 13.44
C ALA A 157 -21.25 23.96 12.90
N GLU A 158 -19.97 23.82 12.61
CA GLU A 158 -19.06 24.93 12.26
C GLU A 158 -18.74 25.04 10.76
N THR A 159 -19.13 24.05 9.94
CA THR A 159 -18.75 23.97 8.53
C THR A 159 -19.94 24.10 7.58
N ASP A 160 -19.77 24.91 6.53
CA ASP A 160 -20.69 24.95 5.38
C ASP A 160 -20.22 24.05 4.22
N ASP A 161 -19.01 23.49 4.31
CA ASP A 161 -18.45 22.62 3.27
C ASP A 161 -19.11 21.22 3.26
N LEU A 162 -19.67 20.85 2.10
CA LEU A 162 -20.39 19.59 1.93
C LEU A 162 -19.53 18.34 2.21
N ALA A 163 -18.25 18.36 1.82
CA ALA A 163 -17.37 17.22 2.01
C ALA A 163 -17.02 17.04 3.49
N ILE A 164 -16.76 18.15 4.20
CA ILE A 164 -16.49 18.11 5.65
C ILE A 164 -17.74 17.64 6.41
N THR A 165 -18.92 18.15 6.05
CA THR A 165 -20.19 17.73 6.66
C THR A 165 -20.44 16.24 6.44
N ALA A 166 -20.28 15.74 5.22
CA ALA A 166 -20.47 14.33 4.90
C ALA A 166 -19.48 13.42 5.65
N ALA A 167 -18.20 13.79 5.70
CA ALA A 167 -17.18 13.05 6.46
C ALA A 167 -17.50 13.02 7.96
N SER A 168 -17.93 14.16 8.52
CA SER A 168 -18.25 14.28 9.94
C SER A 168 -19.52 13.50 10.33
N ILE A 169 -20.53 13.44 9.46
CA ILE A 169 -21.68 12.55 9.65
C ILE A 169 -21.23 11.09 9.70
N ALA A 170 -20.41 10.65 8.74
CA ALA A 170 -19.91 9.27 8.71
C ALA A 170 -19.13 8.91 10.00
N LEU A 171 -18.27 9.80 10.48
CA LEU A 171 -17.53 9.62 11.73
C LEU A 171 -18.46 9.57 12.95
N THR A 172 -19.51 10.38 12.97
CA THR A 172 -20.54 10.35 14.04
C THR A 172 -21.26 9.01 14.06
N VAL A 173 -21.65 8.46 12.90
CA VAL A 173 -22.28 7.14 12.81
C VAL A 173 -21.35 6.04 13.31
N ILE A 174 -20.06 6.08 12.94
CA ILE A 174 -19.05 5.14 13.43
C ILE A 174 -18.92 5.23 14.95
N ALA A 175 -18.85 6.45 15.49
CA ALA A 175 -18.74 6.72 16.92
C ALA A 175 -19.94 6.14 17.70
N LEU A 176 -21.17 6.39 17.24
CA LEU A 176 -22.38 5.81 17.82
C LEU A 176 -22.39 4.28 17.74
N GLY A 177 -21.92 3.70 16.64
CA GLY A 177 -21.75 2.26 16.49
C GLY A 177 -20.80 1.66 17.54
N ILE A 178 -19.67 2.32 17.81
CA ILE A 178 -18.70 1.91 18.84
C ILE A 178 -19.34 1.96 20.23
N ILE A 179 -20.03 3.06 20.57
CA ILE A 179 -20.71 3.22 21.86
C ILE A 179 -21.78 2.14 22.03
N LEU A 180 -22.60 1.91 21.01
CA LEU A 180 -23.65 0.90 21.03
C LEU A 180 -23.09 -0.51 21.22
N ALA A 181 -21.99 -0.85 20.53
CA ALA A 181 -21.31 -2.13 20.68
C ALA A 181 -20.82 -2.35 22.12
N TYR A 182 -20.25 -1.31 22.74
CA TYR A 182 -19.82 -1.34 24.15
C TYR A 182 -21.02 -1.57 25.10
N VAL A 183 -22.09 -0.78 24.96
CA VAL A 183 -23.28 -0.87 25.82
C VAL A 183 -23.95 -2.25 25.70
N ARG A 184 -24.17 -2.73 24.47
CA ARG A 184 -24.77 -4.05 24.21
C ARG A 184 -23.96 -5.17 24.85
N LYS A 185 -22.63 -5.07 24.81
CA LYS A 185 -21.76 -6.05 25.46
C LYS A 185 -21.91 -6.01 26.98
N ARG A 186 -21.94 -4.83 27.59
CA ARG A 186 -22.02 -4.67 29.05
C ARG A 186 -23.36 -5.15 29.60
N LEU A 187 -24.45 -4.90 28.88
CA LEU A 187 -25.79 -5.46 29.14
C LEU A 187 -25.78 -6.98 29.14
N ARG A 188 -25.20 -7.60 28.11
CA ARG A 188 -25.08 -9.08 28.01
C ARG A 188 -24.24 -9.71 29.10
N ALA A 189 -23.30 -8.96 29.68
CA ALA A 189 -22.45 -9.43 30.77
C ALA A 189 -23.08 -9.27 32.16
N GLY A 190 -24.28 -8.67 32.28
CA GLY A 190 -24.95 -8.42 33.56
C GLY A 190 -24.21 -7.43 34.48
N ARG A 191 -23.44 -6.49 33.91
CA ARG A 191 -22.57 -5.54 34.65
C ARG A 191 -22.98 -4.08 34.48
N LEU A 192 -24.28 -3.82 34.40
CA LEU A 192 -24.86 -2.47 34.45
C LEU A 192 -25.59 -2.29 35.78
#